data_AF-A0A6B8RTN0-F1
#
_entry.id   AF-A0A6B8RTN0-F1
#
_cell.length_a   1.000
_cell.length_b   1.000
_cell.length_c   1.000
_cell.angle_alpha   90.00
_cell.angle_beta   90.00
_cell.angle_gamma   90.00
#
_symmetry.space_group_name_H-M   'P 1'
#
loop_
_entity.id
_entity.type
_entity.pdbx_description
1 polymer ?
#
loop_
_entity_poly.entity_id
_entity_poly.type
_entity_poly.pdbx_seq_one_letter_code
_entity_poly.pdbx_strand_id
1 'polypeptide(L)' 'MESNNSRYSDLLVEVQKQKWEYATEVGLSDYTQIYHGRKVPNYDYALALWGRNGWELISIIPQNDRLIAFFKRPTA' A
#
# COMPACT_ATOMS: atom_id res chain seq x y z
N MET A 1 20.35 -43.22 -14.66
CA MET A 1 20.39 -42.08 -13.70
C MET A 1 19.65 -40.92 -14.34
N GLU A 2 18.31 -41.00 -14.44
CA GLU A 2 17.50 -39.91 -15.00
C GLU A 2 16.13 -39.98 -14.33
N SER A 3 15.90 -39.15 -13.31
CA SER A 3 14.58 -38.75 -12.82
C SER A 3 14.72 -37.92 -11.55
N ASN A 4 15.27 -36.71 -11.69
CA ASN A 4 15.16 -35.69 -10.64
C ASN A 4 14.71 -34.33 -11.20
N ASN A 5 14.58 -34.18 -12.53
CA ASN A 5 14.29 -32.89 -13.15
C ASN A 5 12.80 -32.54 -13.21
N SER A 6 11.91 -33.53 -12.98
CA SER A 6 10.46 -33.33 -13.09
C SER A 6 9.79 -32.83 -11.80
N ARG A 7 10.45 -32.94 -10.64
CA ARG A 7 9.88 -32.45 -9.37
C ARG A 7 10.05 -30.94 -9.19
N TYR A 8 11.02 -30.33 -9.87
CA TYR A 8 11.26 -28.90 -9.81
C TYR A 8 10.39 -28.13 -10.80
N SER A 9 9.94 -28.75 -11.89
CA SER A 9 9.02 -28.10 -12.83
C SER A 9 7.66 -27.81 -12.20
N ASP A 10 7.13 -28.72 -11.39
CA ASP A 10 5.82 -28.54 -10.74
C ASP A 10 5.86 -27.52 -9.59
N LEU A 11 7.00 -27.38 -8.90
CA LEU A 11 7.23 -26.31 -7.92
C LEU A 11 7.43 -24.93 -8.57
N LEU A 12 7.77 -24.88 -9.86
CA LEU A 12 7.89 -23.65 -10.64
C LEU A 12 6.56 -23.21 -11.26
N VAL A 13 5.49 -24.02 -11.15
CA VAL A 13 4.13 -23.66 -11.63
C VAL A 13 3.44 -22.67 -10.69
N GLU A 14 3.90 -22.50 -9.44
CA GLU A 14 3.10 -21.84 -8.40
C GLU A 14 3.79 -20.68 -7.69
N VAL A 15 4.39 -19.77 -8.47
CA VAL A 15 4.36 -18.34 -8.10
C VAL A 15 4.06 -17.58 -9.37
N GLN A 16 2.78 -17.46 -9.73
CA GLN A 16 2.38 -16.28 -10.49
C GLN A 16 2.89 -15.09 -9.68
N LYS A 17 3.98 -14.46 -10.14
CA LYS A 17 4.56 -13.29 -9.47
C LYS A 17 3.46 -12.25 -9.43
N GLN A 18 2.80 -12.15 -8.27
CA GLN A 18 1.80 -11.14 -8.04
C GLN A 18 2.46 -9.80 -8.33
N LYS A 19 1.96 -9.13 -9.36
CA LYS A 19 2.46 -7.82 -9.75
C LYS A 19 1.88 -6.82 -8.76
N TRP A 20 2.67 -5.81 -8.42
CA TRP A 20 2.29 -4.79 -7.46
C TRP A 20 2.37 -3.43 -8.12
N GLU A 21 1.33 -2.63 -7.92
CA GLU A 21 1.36 -1.19 -8.16
C GLU A 21 1.71 -0.48 -6.85
N TYR A 22 2.43 0.63 -6.94
CA TYR A 22 2.86 1.44 -5.79
C TYR A 22 2.42 2.89 -5.97
N ALA A 23 2.01 3.52 -4.87
CA ALA A 23 1.59 4.92 -4.84
C ALA A 23 2.11 5.63 -3.59
N THR A 24 2.17 6.96 -3.67
CA THR A 24 2.55 7.84 -2.57
C THR A 24 1.53 8.94 -2.38
N GLU A 25 1.22 9.25 -1.13
CA GLU A 25 0.40 10.40 -0.71
C GLU A 25 1.28 11.34 0.11
N VAL A 26 1.38 12.60 -0.32
CA VAL A 26 2.20 13.64 0.32
C VAL A 26 1.35 14.69 1.05
N GLY A 27 0.03 14.65 0.86
CA GLY A 27 -0.96 15.56 1.43
C GLY A 27 -1.79 14.93 2.55
N LEU A 28 -1.24 13.93 3.28
CA LEU A 28 -1.98 13.22 4.32
C LEU A 28 -2.54 14.16 5.41
N SER A 29 -1.81 15.24 5.69
CA SER A 29 -2.20 16.29 6.66
C SER A 29 -3.20 17.31 6.10
N ASP A 30 -3.44 17.32 4.79
CA ASP A 30 -4.38 18.24 4.14
C ASP A 30 -5.83 17.75 4.27
N TYR A 31 -6.02 16.45 4.48
CA TYR A 31 -7.28 15.89 4.93
C TYR A 31 -7.54 16.39 6.35
N THR A 32 -8.56 17.22 6.50
CA THR A 32 -8.84 17.87 7.78
C THR A 32 -10.30 17.76 8.15
N GLN A 33 -10.56 17.82 9.44
CA GLN A 33 -11.89 17.88 10.03
C GLN A 33 -11.93 19.00 11.06
N ILE A 34 -13.14 19.46 11.37
CA ILE A 34 -13.35 20.38 12.48
C ILE A 34 -13.59 19.56 13.75
N TYR A 35 -12.71 19.71 14.73
CA TYR A 35 -12.83 19.11 16.05
C TYR A 35 -12.79 20.21 17.10
N HIS A 36 -13.87 20.37 17.86
CA HIS A 36 -14.06 21.48 18.82
C HIS A 36 -13.73 22.87 18.23
N GLY A 37 -14.19 23.15 17.00
CA GLY A 37 -13.96 24.44 16.34
C GLY A 37 -12.54 24.66 15.81
N ARG A 38 -11.64 23.67 15.93
CA ARG A 38 -10.28 23.72 15.37
C ARG A 38 -10.15 22.79 14.18
N LYS A 39 -9.41 23.21 13.16
CA LYS A 39 -9.04 22.38 12.02
C LYS A 39 -7.93 21.43 12.44
N VAL A 40 -8.18 20.13 12.40
CA VAL A 40 -7.22 19.08 12.75
C VAL A 40 -7.11 18.08 11.59
N PRO A 41 -5.95 17.42 11.40
CA PRO A 41 -5.83 16.35 10.41
C PRO A 41 -6.83 15.21 10.66
N ASN A 42 -7.32 14.60 9.59
CA ASN A 42 -8.22 13.45 9.62
C ASN A 42 -7.57 12.27 8.89
N TYR A 43 -6.61 11.64 9.56
CA TYR A 43 -5.85 10.52 9.01
C TYR A 43 -6.73 9.28 8.79
N ASP A 44 -7.70 9.03 9.66
CA ASP A 44 -8.61 7.89 9.53
C ASP A 44 -9.39 7.98 8.22
N TYR A 45 -9.91 9.17 7.89
CA TYR A 45 -10.60 9.38 6.61
C TYR A 45 -9.66 9.22 5.42
N ALA A 46 -8.47 9.82 5.47
CA ALA A 46 -7.48 9.75 4.39
C ALA A 46 -7.09 8.29 4.10
N LEU A 47 -6.69 7.54 5.13
CA LEU A 47 -6.27 6.15 5.01
C LEU A 47 -7.42 5.22 4.60
N ALA A 48 -8.63 5.48 5.10
CA ALA A 48 -9.81 4.71 4.69
C ALA A 48 -10.14 4.91 3.20
N LEU A 49 -9.91 6.10 2.63
CA LEU A 49 -10.13 6.35 1.21
C LEU A 49 -9.19 5.49 0.35
N TRP A 50 -7.91 5.41 0.70
CA TRP A 50 -6.95 4.53 0.02
C TRP A 50 -7.35 3.06 0.15
N GLY A 51 -7.68 2.60 1.36
CA GLY A 51 -8.13 1.23 1.62
C GLY A 51 -9.36 0.82 0.80
N ARG A 52 -10.37 1.70 0.70
CA ARG A 52 -11.58 1.47 -0.12
C ARG A 52 -11.28 1.32 -1.61
N ASN A 53 -10.17 1.87 -2.08
CA ASN A 53 -9.71 1.77 -3.48
C ASN A 53 -8.72 0.61 -3.70
N GLY A 54 -8.64 -0.34 -2.75
CA GLY A 54 -7.82 -1.54 -2.84
C GLY A 54 -6.34 -1.32 -2.51
N TRP A 55 -5.98 -0.15 -1.97
CA TRP A 55 -4.61 0.15 -1.58
C TRP A 55 -4.33 -0.26 -0.13
N GLU A 56 -3.24 -0.97 0.07
CA GLU A 56 -2.69 -1.35 1.37
C GLU A 56 -1.60 -0.36 1.78
N LEU A 57 -1.68 0.16 3.00
CA LEU A 57 -0.64 1.03 3.56
C LEU A 57 0.62 0.20 3.87
N ILE A 58 1.77 0.63 3.35
CA ILE A 58 3.08 0.02 3.62
C ILE A 58 3.77 0.74 4.78
N SER A 59 3.88 2.06 4.68
CA SER A 59 4.62 2.88 5.64
C SER A 59 4.17 4.33 5.62
N ILE A 60 4.42 5.04 6.71
CA ILE A 60 4.28 6.49 6.82
C ILE A 60 5.61 7.02 7.34
N ILE A 61 6.19 8.01 6.66
CA ILE A 61 7.43 8.66 7.09
C ILE A 61 7.23 10.18 7.18
N PRO A 62 7.84 10.85 8.17
CA PRO A 62 7.95 12.29 8.19
C PRO A 62 9.07 12.76 7.26
N GLN A 63 8.81 13.76 6.41
CA GLN A 63 9.80 14.40 5.55
C GLN A 63 9.42 15.87 5.28
N ASN A 64 10.32 16.81 5.60
CA ASN A 64 10.16 18.25 5.35
C ASN A 64 8.80 18.81 5.81
N ASP A 65 8.45 18.59 7.08
CA ASP A 65 7.17 18.98 7.71
C ASP A 65 5.91 18.35 7.08
N ARG A 66 6.09 17.32 6.26
CA ARG A 66 5.00 16.55 5.66
C ARG A 66 5.04 15.10 6.12
N LEU A 67 3.88 14.47 6.10
CA LEU A 67 3.74 13.02 6.23
C LEU A 67 3.56 12.43 4.84
N ILE A 68 4.44 11.51 4.49
CA ILE A 68 4.37 10.77 3.23
C ILE A 68 3.91 9.36 3.55
N ALA A 69 2.78 8.95 2.98
CA ALA A 69 2.29 7.58 3.08
C ALA A 69 2.58 6.82 1.78
N PHE A 70 3.07 5.59 1.92
CA PHE A 70 3.38 4.68 0.82
C PHE A 70 2.35 3.56 0.79
N PHE A 71 1.85 3.25 -0.40
CA PHE A 71 0.82 2.24 -0.60
C PHE A 71 1.23 1.25 -1.69
N LYS A 72 0.67 0.05 -1.61
CA LYS A 72 0.70 -0.95 -2.68
C LYS A 72 -0.67 -1.53 -2.94
N ARG A 73 -0.88 -2.07 -4.14
CA ARG A 73 -2.01 -2.97 -4.43
C ARG A 73 -1.63 -4.02 -5.47
N PRO A 74 -2.28 -5.19 -5.49
CA PRO A 74 -2.10 -6.14 -6.56
C PRO A 74 -2.50 -5.54 -7.91
N THR A 75 -1.68 -5.76 -8.94
CA THR A 75 -2.10 -5.59 -10.33
C THR A 75 -2.87 -6.85 -10.72
N ALA A 76 -4.10 -6.69 -11.20
CA ALA A 76 -4.91 -7.80 -11.72
C ALA A 76 -4.24 -8.49 -12.92
#